data_AF-A0A821SKN1-F1
#
_entry.id   AF-A0A821SKN1-F1
#
_cell.length_a   1.000
_cell.length_b   1.000
_cell.length_c   1.000
_cell.angle_alpha   90.00
_cell.angle_beta   90.00
_cell.angle_gamma   90.00
#
_symmetry.space_group_name_H-M   'P 1'
#
loop_
_entity.id
_entity.type
_entity.pdbx_description
1 polymer ?
#
loop_
_entity_poly.entity_id
_entity_poly.type
_entity_poly.pdbx_seq_one_letter_code
_entity_poly.pdbx_strand_id
1 'polypeptide(L)'
;MKLEERPFDKVLLDYYMDLTEGKFTIPIIHAIRTGKGEAVSSILKQRTTNLDLKRYCVSLLEGLGSLEYTRKIIRDLEAHLRSEIRRLGGNPLMDAVLDQYRV
;
A
#
# COMPACT_ATOMS: atom_id res chain seq x y z
N MET A 1 4.71 -34.72 14.66
CA MET A 1 5.92 -34.30 13.94
C MET A 1 5.73 -32.82 13.60
N LYS A 2 6.32 -31.91 14.38
CA LYS A 2 6.23 -30.47 14.09
C LYS A 2 7.11 -30.23 12.86
N LEU A 3 6.52 -29.79 11.76
CA LEU A 3 7.26 -29.31 10.61
C LEU A 3 7.97 -28.04 11.09
N GLU A 4 9.29 -28.10 11.26
CA GLU A 4 10.09 -26.89 11.45
C GLU A 4 10.04 -26.08 10.15
N GLU A 5 9.41 -24.91 10.22
CA GLU A 5 9.31 -23.97 9.11
C GLU A 5 10.72 -23.53 8.68
N ARG A 6 11.02 -23.62 7.38
CA ARG A 6 12.35 -23.25 6.89
C ARG A 6 12.51 -21.73 6.97
N PRO A 7 13.73 -21.21 7.21
CA PRO A 7 13.96 -19.76 7.34
C PRO A 7 13.43 -18.94 6.15
N PHE A 8 13.47 -19.51 4.93
CA PHE A 8 12.92 -18.92 3.71
C PHE A 8 11.38 -18.83 3.70
N ASP A 9 10.70 -19.80 4.30
CA ASP A 9 9.22 -19.83 4.37
C ASP A 9 8.71 -18.65 5.22
N LYS A 10 9.50 -18.25 6.23
CA LYS A 10 9.22 -17.10 7.09
C LYS A 10 9.37 -15.76 6.36
N VAL A 11 10.40 -15.61 5.53
CA VAL A 11 10.64 -14.37 4.76
C VAL A 11 9.54 -14.14 3.72
N LEU A 12 9.01 -15.20 3.10
CA LEU A 12 7.89 -15.09 2.15
C LEU A 12 6.55 -14.81 2.83
N LEU A 13 6.40 -15.21 4.10
CA LEU A 13 5.23 -14.86 4.91
C LEU A 13 5.11 -13.34 5.09
N ASP A 14 6.24 -12.66 5.22
CA ASP A 14 6.33 -11.21 5.47
C ASP A 14 5.99 -10.35 4.23
N TYR A 15 5.84 -10.94 3.04
CA TYR A 15 5.40 -10.19 1.86
C TYR A 15 3.88 -9.96 1.87
N TYR A 16 3.51 -8.72 1.54
CA TYR A 16 2.11 -8.27 1.45
C TYR A 16 1.33 -8.54 2.75
N MET A 17 1.95 -8.29 3.89
CA MET A 17 1.35 -8.49 5.23
C MET A 17 -0.02 -7.82 5.37
N ASP A 18 -0.22 -6.65 4.79
CA ASP A 18 -1.51 -5.97 4.83
C ASP A 18 -2.64 -6.78 4.16
N LEU A 19 -2.32 -7.60 3.14
CA LEU A 19 -3.28 -8.52 2.53
C LEU A 19 -3.57 -9.72 3.45
N THR A 20 -2.54 -10.25 4.13
CA THR A 20 -2.70 -11.33 5.12
C THR A 20 -3.57 -10.89 6.28
N GLU A 21 -3.34 -9.67 6.80
CA GLU A 21 -4.08 -9.12 7.92
C GLU A 21 -5.52 -8.71 7.54
N GLY A 22 -5.76 -8.48 6.24
CA GLY A 22 -7.05 -8.01 5.74
C GLY A 22 -7.25 -6.49 5.94
N LYS A 23 -6.16 -5.71 5.92
CA LYS A 23 -6.20 -4.27 6.15
C LYS A 23 -6.82 -3.52 4.97
N PHE A 24 -7.63 -2.51 5.29
CA PHE A 24 -8.21 -1.59 4.30
C PHE A 24 -7.26 -0.42 4.05
N THR A 25 -6.19 -0.66 3.30
CA THR A 25 -5.25 0.39 2.89
C THR A 25 -5.84 1.27 1.78
N ILE A 26 -5.26 2.46 1.54
CA ILE A 26 -5.72 3.40 0.49
C ILE A 26 -5.93 2.71 -0.87
N PRO A 27 -4.98 1.93 -1.44
CA PRO A 27 -5.20 1.28 -2.73
C PRO A 27 -6.35 0.25 -2.70
N ILE A 28 -6.56 -0.43 -1.57
CA ILE A 28 -7.66 -1.40 -1.40
C ILE A 28 -9.01 -0.69 -1.32
N ILE A 29 -9.10 0.38 -0.52
CA ILE A 29 -10.31 1.21 -0.41
C ILE A 29 -10.67 1.77 -1.78
N HIS A 30 -9.69 2.30 -2.52
CA HIS A 30 -9.89 2.78 -3.88
C HIS A 30 -10.41 1.66 -4.78
N ALA A 31 -9.75 0.50 -4.82
CA ALA A 31 -10.17 -0.63 -5.66
C ALA A 31 -11.61 -1.06 -5.40
N ILE A 32 -12.01 -1.20 -4.12
CA ILE A 32 -13.38 -1.57 -3.75
C ILE A 32 -14.39 -0.52 -4.23
N ARG A 33 -14.04 0.77 -4.14
CA ARG A 33 -14.92 1.88 -4.56
C ARG A 33 -15.02 2.08 -6.08
N THR A 34 -14.09 1.54 -6.87
CA THR A 34 -14.17 1.62 -8.35
C THR A 34 -15.24 0.71 -8.98
N GLY A 35 -15.95 -0.10 -8.18
CA GLY A 35 -17.02 -0.99 -8.66
C GLY A 35 -16.53 -2.27 -9.37
N LYS A 36 -15.21 -2.43 -9.55
CA LYS A 36 -14.56 -3.62 -10.12
C LYS A 36 -13.70 -4.36 -9.09
N GLY A 37 -13.83 -4.02 -7.81
CA GLY A 37 -13.00 -4.52 -6.71
C GLY A 37 -13.52 -5.77 -5.99
N GLU A 38 -14.55 -6.45 -6.48
CA GLU A 38 -15.14 -7.64 -5.81
C GLU A 38 -14.11 -8.77 -5.62
N ALA A 39 -13.22 -8.95 -6.59
CA ALA A 39 -12.12 -9.92 -6.49
C ALA A 39 -11.12 -9.52 -5.39
N VAL A 40 -10.79 -8.22 -5.29
CA VAL A 40 -9.92 -7.69 -4.22
C VAL A 40 -10.56 -7.90 -2.85
N SER A 41 -11.87 -7.61 -2.71
CA SER A 41 -12.62 -7.84 -1.46
C SER A 41 -12.65 -9.32 -1.07
N SER A 42 -12.88 -10.20 -2.05
CA SER A 42 -12.93 -11.65 -1.85
C SER A 42 -11.58 -12.21 -1.39
N ILE A 43 -10.48 -11.76 -1.99
CA ILE A 43 -9.12 -12.16 -1.58
C ILE A 43 -8.81 -11.62 -0.19
N LEU A 44 -9.14 -10.36 0.10
CA LEU A 44 -8.86 -9.72 1.38
C LEU A 44 -9.57 -10.41 2.56
N LYS A 45 -10.82 -10.85 2.35
CA LYS A 45 -11.61 -11.60 3.36
C LYS A 45 -10.99 -12.96 3.70
N GLN A 46 -10.25 -13.57 2.78
CA GLN A 46 -9.61 -14.87 2.99
C GLN A 46 -8.41 -14.81 3.93
N ARG A 47 -7.82 -13.62 4.16
CA ARG A 47 -6.61 -13.44 4.98
C ARG A 47 -5.51 -14.45 4.60
N THR A 48 -5.34 -14.64 3.30
CA THR A 48 -4.54 -15.74 2.75
C THR A 48 -3.05 -15.50 2.96
N THR A 49 -2.31 -16.58 3.27
CA THR A 49 -0.84 -16.60 3.25
C THR A 49 -0.27 -17.02 1.89
N ASN A 50 -1.13 -17.43 0.94
CA ASN A 50 -0.73 -17.87 -0.38
C ASN A 50 -0.14 -16.69 -1.19
N LEU A 51 1.13 -16.81 -1.58
CA LEU A 51 1.86 -15.76 -2.28
C LEU A 51 1.31 -15.46 -3.68
N ASP A 52 0.82 -16.47 -4.40
CA ASP A 52 0.28 -16.28 -5.76
C ASP A 52 -1.03 -15.50 -5.72
N LEU A 53 -1.91 -15.79 -4.76
CA LEU A 53 -3.12 -15.00 -4.53
C LEU A 53 -2.80 -13.56 -4.11
N LYS A 54 -1.76 -13.36 -3.30
CA LYS A 54 -1.30 -12.02 -2.93
C LYS A 54 -0.78 -11.25 -4.15
N ARG A 55 0.05 -11.88 -5.00
CA ARG A 55 0.55 -11.29 -6.25
C ARG A 55 -0.60 -10.97 -7.22
N TYR A 56 -1.57 -11.85 -7.33
CA TYR A 56 -2.77 -11.61 -8.14
C TYR A 56 -3.59 -10.44 -7.60
N CYS A 57 -3.74 -10.31 -6.28
CA CYS A 57 -4.39 -9.14 -5.68
C CYS A 57 -3.66 -7.84 -6.05
N VAL A 58 -2.33 -7.83 -6.03
CA VAL A 58 -1.53 -6.66 -6.43
C VAL A 58 -1.72 -6.32 -7.91
N SER A 59 -1.73 -7.31 -8.81
CA SER A 59 -1.98 -7.04 -10.23
C SER A 59 -3.39 -6.51 -10.50
N LEU A 60 -4.39 -6.93 -9.72
CA LEU A 60 -5.73 -6.32 -9.74
C LEU A 60 -5.67 -4.85 -9.29
N LEU A 61 -4.96 -4.52 -8.22
CA LEU A 61 -4.79 -3.15 -7.75
C LEU A 61 -4.12 -2.26 -8.80
N GLU A 62 -3.13 -2.79 -9.53
CA GLU A 62 -2.47 -2.10 -10.64
C GLU A 62 -3.41 -1.88 -11.81
N GLY A 63 -4.13 -2.92 -12.24
CA GLY A 63 -5.10 -2.83 -13.34
C GLY A 63 -6.27 -1.90 -13.07
N LEU A 64 -6.63 -1.71 -11.79
CA LEU A 64 -7.65 -0.75 -11.34
C LEU A 64 -7.11 0.67 -11.15
N GLY A 65 -5.80 0.89 -11.36
CA GLY A 65 -5.15 2.19 -11.16
C GLY A 65 -5.04 2.61 -9.70
N SER A 66 -5.28 1.71 -8.74
CA SER A 66 -5.28 2.03 -7.31
C SER A 66 -3.91 2.43 -6.78
N LEU A 67 -2.84 1.84 -7.32
CA LEU A 67 -1.48 2.25 -6.94
C LEU A 67 -1.17 3.67 -7.44
N GLU A 68 -1.55 4.00 -8.67
CA GLU A 68 -1.33 5.35 -9.21
C GLU A 68 -2.21 6.40 -8.50
N TYR A 69 -3.45 6.05 -8.18
CA TYR A 69 -4.31 6.88 -7.33
C TYR A 69 -3.65 7.19 -5.97
N THR A 70 -3.02 6.18 -5.36
CA THR A 70 -2.30 6.36 -4.09
C THR A 70 -1.08 7.26 -4.26
N ARG A 71 -0.30 7.10 -5.34
CA ARG A 71 0.83 8.01 -5.65
C ARG A 71 0.36 9.46 -5.83
N LYS A 72 -0.77 9.65 -6.52
CA LYS A 72 -1.36 10.99 -6.68
C LYS A 72 -1.69 11.62 -5.33
N ILE A 73 -2.34 10.89 -4.42
CA ILE A 73 -2.63 11.39 -3.07
C ILE A 73 -1.35 11.81 -2.35
N ILE A 74 -0.29 11.00 -2.42
CA ILE A 74 0.97 11.32 -1.75
C ILE A 74 1.59 12.61 -2.33
N ARG A 75 1.61 12.76 -3.66
CA ARG A 75 2.11 13.98 -4.32
C ARG A 75 1.28 15.22 -3.96
N ASP A 76 -0.04 15.09 -3.90
CA ASP A 76 -0.93 16.18 -3.50
C ASP A 76 -0.69 16.60 -2.05
N LEU A 77 -0.52 15.62 -1.14
CA LEU A 77 -0.18 15.86 0.26
C LEU A 77 1.20 16.51 0.42
N GLU A 78 2.21 16.06 -0.32
CA GLU A 78 3.53 16.66 -0.32
C GLU A 78 3.48 18.13 -0.76
N ALA A 79 2.77 18.41 -1.87
CA ALA A 79 2.60 19.77 -2.37
C ALA A 79 1.91 20.67 -1.34
N HIS A 80 0.88 20.15 -0.66
CA HIS A 80 0.18 20.87 0.41
C HIS A 80 1.11 21.14 1.60
N LEU A 81 1.86 20.13 2.07
CA LEU A 81 2.82 20.28 3.17
C LEU A 81 3.89 21.34 2.86
N ARG A 82 4.45 21.33 1.65
CA ARG A 82 5.43 22.35 1.23
C ARG A 82 4.82 23.75 1.14
N SER A 83 3.57 23.85 0.70
CA SER A 83 2.84 25.12 0.73
C SER A 83 2.70 25.66 2.15
N GLU A 84 2.33 24.80 3.11
CA GLU A 84 2.17 25.18 4.51
C GLU A 84 3.50 25.56 5.17
N ILE A 85 4.59 24.83 4.90
CA ILE A 85 5.93 25.18 5.37
C ILE A 85 6.32 26.57 4.89
N ARG A 86 6.14 26.87 3.60
CA ARG A 86 6.42 28.20 3.05
C ARG A 86 5.53 29.28 3.67
N ARG A 87 4.23 29.00 3.85
CA ARG A 87 3.26 29.93 4.45
C ARG A 87 3.64 30.32 5.88
N LEU A 88 4.27 29.41 6.63
CA LEU A 88 4.69 29.61 8.02
C LEU A 88 6.11 30.17 8.17
N GLY A 89 6.75 30.61 7.09
CA GLY A 89 8.08 31.24 7.12
C GLY A 89 9.23 30.35 6.65
N GLY A 90 8.94 29.13 6.19
CA GLY A 90 9.94 28.20 5.65
C GLY A 90 10.72 27.44 6.73
N ASN A 91 11.10 26.19 6.40
CA ASN A 91 11.95 25.38 7.27
C ASN A 91 12.76 24.37 6.42
N PRO A 92 14.04 24.65 6.12
CA PRO A 92 14.88 23.79 5.30
C PRO A 92 15.04 22.37 5.84
N LEU A 93 14.98 22.18 7.17
CA LEU A 93 15.06 20.85 7.78
C LEU A 93 13.78 20.05 7.49
N MET A 94 12.61 20.68 7.50
CA MET A 94 11.36 20.01 7.12
C MET A 94 11.33 19.68 5.64
N ASP A 95 11.80 20.58 4.77
CA ASP A 95 11.91 20.28 3.34
C ASP A 95 12.83 19.08 3.08
N ALA A 96 13.97 19.00 3.77
CA ALA A 96 14.88 17.87 3.68
C ALA A 96 14.26 16.55 4.18
N VAL A 97 13.38 16.61 5.20
CA VAL A 97 12.60 15.44 5.62
C VAL A 97 11.62 15.03 4.54
N LEU A 98 10.89 15.97 3.92
CA LEU A 98 9.95 15.66 2.84
C LEU A 98 10.64 15.04 1.62
N ASP A 99 11.86 15.48 1.29
CA ASP A 99 12.65 14.93 0.19
C ASP A 99 12.97 13.43 0.38
N GLN A 100 13.05 12.94 1.62
CA GLN A 100 13.29 11.52 1.94
C GLN A 100 12.08 10.62 1.63
N TYR A 101 10.87 11.19 1.60
CA TYR A 101 9.62 10.43 1.41
C TYR A 101 9.01 10.61 0.01
N ARG A 102 9.76 11.18 -0.92
CA ARG A 102 9.27 11.47 -2.27
C ARG A 102 9.02 10.19 -3.08
N VAL A 103 7.87 10.15 -3.79
CA VAL A 103 7.35 8.98 -4.53
C VAL A 103 7.23 9.24 -6.03
#